data_AF-A0A7X8Z231-F1
#
_entry.id   AF-A0A7X8Z231-F1
#
_cell.length_a   1.000
_cell.length_b   1.000
_cell.length_c   1.000
_cell.angle_alpha   90.00
_cell.angle_beta   90.00
_cell.angle_gamma   90.00
#
_symmetry.space_group_name_H-M   'P 1'
#
loop_
_entity.id
_entity.type
_entity.pdbx_description
1 polymer ?
#
loop_
_entity_poly.entity_id
_entity_poly.type
_entity_poly.pdbx_seq_one_letter_code
_entity_poly.pdbx_strand_id
1 'polypeptide(L)'
;MTPVPTYDLLRSLGFVPNPNLISDRPGGLTFDFGNFTLDAICTISRFYEEIVMLLGVMQSERRLCKVRSEMPRTFESREQGIAWITWCLDHHAPGKKFIPARPVNWLTIGRQNTDLLPWERQRIIREMEQAAYAARPHCRVQRDFARVGRRHLAELLAASADDAPVTFEFDGEVLLIHVLDQATAMPANGDPWPERFSIRAGAIRNLPKRFMNDPVEFGIWNGSIDIDRCRYKDNASDRNGSVPE
;
A
#
# COMPACT_ATOMS: atom_id res chain seq x y z
N MET A 1 16.33 -16.28 -0.41
CA MET A 1 16.28 -16.45 1.06
C MET A 1 15.51 -17.72 1.36
N THR A 2 16.01 -18.57 2.26
CA THR A 2 15.31 -19.79 2.64
C THR A 2 14.28 -19.45 3.70
N PRO A 3 12.98 -19.74 3.49
CA PRO A 3 11.95 -19.45 4.48
C PRO A 3 12.24 -20.22 5.79
N VAL A 4 11.95 -19.57 6.91
CA VAL A 4 12.20 -20.12 8.26
C VAL A 4 10.89 -20.71 8.80
N PRO A 5 10.80 -22.02 9.05
CA PRO A 5 9.62 -22.61 9.70
C PRO A 5 9.38 -21.99 11.08
N THR A 6 8.15 -21.53 11.33
CA THR A 6 7.78 -20.87 12.59
C THR A 6 7.99 -21.77 13.79
N TYR A 7 7.73 -23.07 13.66
CA TYR A 7 7.94 -24.03 14.73
C TYR A 7 9.43 -24.13 15.14
N ASP A 8 10.33 -24.21 14.16
CA ASP A 8 11.78 -24.29 14.40
C ASP A 8 12.32 -22.99 14.98
N LEU A 9 11.80 -21.85 14.49
CA LEU A 9 12.07 -20.55 15.09
C LEU A 9 11.71 -20.55 16.57
N LEU A 10 10.46 -20.89 16.92
CA LEU A 10 10.00 -20.90 18.31
C LEU A 10 10.89 -21.79 19.19
N ARG A 11 11.23 -23.00 18.75
CA ARG A 11 12.15 -23.88 19.47
C ARG A 11 13.50 -23.22 19.71
N SER A 12 14.06 -22.57 18.69
CA SER A 12 15.35 -21.87 18.81
C SER A 12 15.30 -20.63 19.71
N LEU A 13 14.10 -20.10 20.00
CA LEU A 13 13.89 -18.99 20.95
C LEU A 13 13.69 -19.49 22.39
N GLY A 14 13.71 -20.80 22.61
CA GLY A 14 13.57 -21.43 23.92
C GLY A 14 12.16 -21.94 24.23
N PHE A 15 11.25 -21.98 23.25
CA PHE A 15 9.96 -22.63 23.46
C PHE A 15 10.15 -24.15 23.58
N VAL A 16 9.47 -24.75 24.55
CA VAL A 16 9.56 -26.18 24.85
C VAL A 16 8.29 -26.92 24.44
N PRO A 17 8.37 -28.18 23.97
CA PRO A 17 7.19 -28.98 23.66
C PRO A 17 6.28 -29.14 24.89
N ASN A 18 4.97 -28.97 24.68
CA ASN A 18 3.96 -29.17 25.71
C ASN A 18 2.90 -30.15 25.21
N PRO A 19 2.91 -31.42 25.68
CA PRO A 19 1.98 -32.45 25.21
C PRO A 19 0.54 -32.22 25.65
N ASN A 20 0.30 -31.31 26.60
CA ASN A 20 -1.06 -31.00 27.07
C ASN A 20 -1.80 -30.03 26.14
N LEU A 21 -1.10 -29.42 25.17
CA LEU A 21 -1.71 -28.55 24.17
C LEU A 21 -2.30 -29.36 23.03
N ILE A 22 -3.58 -29.13 22.74
CA ILE A 22 -4.23 -29.68 21.54
C ILE A 22 -3.71 -28.88 20.34
N SER A 23 -2.90 -29.55 19.52
CA SER A 23 -2.21 -28.95 18.37
C SER A 23 -2.02 -30.00 17.28
N ASP A 24 -2.10 -29.58 16.04
CA ASP A 24 -1.69 -30.39 14.89
C ASP A 24 -0.18 -30.64 14.92
N ARG A 25 0.29 -31.56 14.07
CA ARG A 25 1.71 -31.87 13.92
C ARG A 25 2.52 -30.59 13.59
N PRO A 26 3.72 -30.41 14.17
CA PRO A 26 4.46 -31.35 15.02
C PRO A 26 4.09 -31.35 16.52
N GLY A 27 3.15 -30.52 16.97
CA GLY A 27 2.72 -30.42 18.37
C GLY A 27 2.68 -28.97 18.87
N GLY A 28 2.25 -28.79 20.11
CA GLY A 28 2.23 -27.50 20.78
C GLY A 28 3.54 -27.19 21.49
N LEU A 29 3.88 -25.92 21.57
CA LEU A 29 5.02 -25.41 22.33
C LEU A 29 4.55 -24.40 23.39
N THR A 30 5.31 -24.27 24.47
CA THR A 30 5.09 -23.25 25.51
C THR A 30 6.39 -22.53 25.81
N PHE A 31 6.31 -21.24 26.13
CA PHE A 31 7.41 -20.44 26.67
C PHE A 31 6.99 -19.78 27.98
N ASP A 32 7.85 -19.85 28.99
CA ASP A 32 7.62 -19.27 30.32
C ASP A 32 8.50 -18.01 30.52
N PHE A 33 7.85 -16.85 30.54
CA PHE A 33 8.47 -15.54 30.81
C PHE A 33 8.66 -15.26 32.32
N GLY A 34 8.28 -16.19 33.19
CA GLY A 34 8.32 -16.10 34.66
C GLY A 34 7.09 -15.44 35.27
N ASN A 35 6.51 -14.46 34.58
CA ASN A 35 5.26 -13.78 34.96
C ASN A 35 4.09 -14.09 34.00
N PHE A 36 4.34 -14.85 32.94
CA PHE A 36 3.40 -15.12 31.87
C PHE A 36 3.87 -16.35 31.08
N THR A 37 2.93 -17.24 30.73
CA THR A 37 3.19 -18.35 29.82
C THR A 37 2.52 -18.09 28.48
N LEU A 38 3.27 -18.29 27.40
CA LEU A 38 2.77 -18.19 26.05
C LEU A 38 2.80 -19.55 25.38
N ASP A 39 1.65 -20.00 24.93
CA ASP A 39 1.48 -21.22 24.17
C ASP A 39 1.48 -20.92 22.67
N ALA A 40 2.02 -21.82 21.89
CA ALA A 40 2.01 -21.80 20.43
C ALA A 40 1.48 -23.15 19.93
N ILE A 41 0.35 -23.12 19.22
CA ILE A 41 -0.26 -24.32 18.66
C ILE A 41 -0.30 -24.24 17.14
N CYS A 42 -0.08 -25.38 16.49
CA CYS A 42 -0.29 -25.54 15.05
C CYS A 42 -1.77 -25.84 14.82
N THR A 43 -2.44 -25.06 13.97
CA THR A 43 -3.88 -25.23 13.69
C THR A 43 -4.24 -24.62 12.34
N ILE A 44 -5.52 -24.69 11.99
CA ILE A 44 -6.09 -24.09 10.79
C ILE A 44 -6.82 -22.80 11.18
N SER A 45 -6.57 -21.72 10.44
CA SER A 45 -7.22 -20.42 10.64
C SER A 45 -8.69 -20.48 10.24
N ARG A 46 -9.45 -19.42 10.56
CA ARG A 46 -10.84 -19.26 10.07
C ARG A 46 -10.96 -19.20 8.53
N PHE A 47 -9.84 -19.00 7.84
CA PHE A 47 -9.77 -18.95 6.38
C PHE A 47 -9.25 -20.26 5.78
N TYR A 48 -9.22 -21.34 6.55
CA TYR A 48 -8.74 -22.66 6.13
C TYR A 48 -7.26 -22.71 5.75
N GLU A 49 -6.45 -21.83 6.33
CA GLU A 49 -4.99 -21.79 6.12
C GLU A 49 -4.26 -22.38 7.33
N GLU A 50 -3.20 -23.13 7.09
CA GLU A 50 -2.33 -23.57 8.19
C GLU A 50 -1.62 -22.38 8.84
N ILE A 51 -1.67 -22.31 10.17
CA ILE A 51 -1.07 -21.24 10.96
C ILE A 51 -0.42 -21.79 12.24
N VAL A 52 0.38 -20.94 12.88
CA VAL A 52 0.76 -21.11 14.28
C VAL A 52 0.03 -20.05 15.11
N MET A 53 -0.84 -20.49 16.01
CA MET A 53 -1.59 -19.60 16.88
C MET A 53 -0.87 -19.42 18.21
N LEU A 54 -0.55 -18.17 18.55
CA LEU A 54 -0.09 -17.77 19.87
C LEU A 54 -1.26 -17.52 20.81
N LEU A 55 -1.20 -18.12 21.99
CA LEU A 55 -2.24 -18.08 23.00
C LEU A 55 -1.63 -17.83 24.38
N GLY A 56 -2.29 -17.00 25.18
CA GLY A 56 -1.90 -16.83 26.58
C GLY A 56 -2.85 -15.89 27.29
N VAL A 57 -2.79 -15.88 28.63
CA VAL A 57 -3.52 -14.92 29.45
C VAL A 57 -2.51 -14.12 30.27
N MET A 58 -2.37 -12.84 29.95
CA MET A 58 -1.58 -11.90 30.74
C MET A 58 -2.46 -11.33 31.86
N GLN A 59 -2.02 -11.47 33.10
CA GLN A 59 -2.69 -10.89 34.26
C GLN A 59 -1.83 -9.79 34.86
N SER A 60 -2.46 -8.65 35.15
CA SER A 60 -1.91 -7.59 35.99
C SER A 60 -2.87 -7.34 37.15
N GLU A 61 -2.46 -6.54 38.14
CA GLU A 61 -3.29 -6.23 39.32
C GLU A 61 -4.70 -5.71 38.97
N ARG A 62 -4.86 -5.08 37.80
CA ARG A 62 -6.11 -4.41 37.39
C ARG A 62 -6.71 -4.89 36.07
N ARG A 63 -6.02 -5.77 35.32
CA ARG A 63 -6.44 -6.18 33.97
C ARG A 63 -6.04 -7.61 33.66
N LEU A 64 -6.96 -8.35 33.04
CA LEU A 64 -6.72 -9.62 32.39
C LEU A 64 -6.79 -9.39 30.88
N CYS A 65 -5.72 -9.74 30.15
CA CYS A 65 -5.64 -9.64 28.70
C CYS A 65 -5.38 -11.01 28.11
N LYS A 66 -6.19 -11.39 27.12
CA LYS A 66 -5.97 -12.60 26.33
C LYS A 66 -5.04 -12.25 25.16
N VAL A 67 -3.88 -12.89 25.10
CA VAL A 67 -3.06 -12.93 23.91
C VAL A 67 -3.66 -13.96 22.96
N ARG A 68 -4.07 -13.50 21.77
CA ARG A 68 -4.46 -14.38 20.68
C ARG A 68 -3.95 -13.77 19.39
N SER A 69 -2.97 -14.41 18.77
CA SER A 69 -2.47 -13.96 17.47
C SER A 69 -2.19 -15.13 16.55
N GLU A 70 -2.51 -14.94 15.28
CA GLU A 70 -2.21 -15.89 14.22
C GLU A 70 -0.86 -15.51 13.60
N MET A 71 -0.03 -16.50 13.32
CA MET A 71 1.25 -16.36 12.64
C MET A 71 1.30 -17.33 11.45
N PRO A 72 2.01 -16.97 10.36
CA PRO A 72 2.22 -17.90 9.26
C PRO A 72 3.03 -19.12 9.72
N ARG A 73 2.97 -20.21 8.96
CA ARG A 73 3.78 -21.43 9.20
C ARG A 73 5.26 -21.23 8.91
N THR A 74 5.57 -20.23 8.09
CA THR A 74 6.93 -19.85 7.69
C THR A 74 7.07 -18.34 7.68
N PHE A 75 8.27 -17.86 7.99
CA PHE A 75 8.67 -16.46 7.86
C PHE A 75 9.72 -16.31 6.75
N GLU A 76 9.86 -15.10 6.21
CA GLU A 76 10.91 -14.78 5.23
C GLU A 76 12.30 -14.81 5.87
N SER A 77 12.39 -14.43 7.14
CA SER A 77 13.61 -14.41 7.92
C SER A 77 13.36 -14.71 9.40
N ARG A 78 14.44 -14.99 10.13
CA ARG A 78 14.41 -15.20 11.58
C ARG A 78 13.96 -13.92 12.30
N GLU A 79 14.51 -12.78 11.88
CA GLU A 79 14.28 -11.46 12.46
C GLU A 79 12.82 -11.05 12.30
N GLN A 80 12.22 -11.31 11.14
CA GLN A 80 10.80 -11.06 10.91
C GLN A 80 9.91 -11.84 11.89
N GLY A 81 10.20 -13.13 12.08
CA GLY A 81 9.42 -13.95 13.02
C GLY A 81 9.59 -13.50 14.48
N ILE A 82 10.80 -13.11 14.88
CA ILE A 82 11.06 -12.54 16.23
C ILE A 82 10.30 -11.22 16.40
N ALA A 83 10.34 -10.33 15.39
CA ALA A 83 9.59 -9.08 15.39
C ALA A 83 8.09 -9.32 15.51
N TRP A 84 7.56 -10.31 14.81
CA TRP A 84 6.15 -10.68 14.86
C TRP A 84 5.71 -11.09 16.26
N ILE A 85 6.43 -12.05 16.87
CA ILE A 85 6.12 -12.52 18.23
C ILE A 85 6.20 -11.37 19.24
N THR A 86 7.22 -10.54 19.10
CA THR A 86 7.44 -9.38 19.98
C THR A 86 6.32 -8.35 19.83
N TRP A 87 5.91 -8.04 18.60
CA TRP A 87 4.78 -7.17 18.34
C TRP A 87 3.48 -7.75 18.91
N CYS A 88 3.25 -9.06 18.79
CA CYS A 88 2.07 -9.71 19.38
C CYS A 88 2.01 -9.50 20.90
N LEU A 89 3.14 -9.68 21.58
CA LEU A 89 3.26 -9.49 23.02
C LEU A 89 3.05 -8.01 23.42
N ASP A 90 3.76 -7.10 22.76
CA ASP A 90 3.68 -5.67 23.04
C ASP A 90 2.27 -5.13 22.73
N HIS A 91 1.62 -5.57 21.66
CA HIS A 91 0.28 -5.11 21.28
C HIS A 91 -0.80 -5.47 22.31
N HIS A 92 -0.70 -6.65 22.93
CA HIS A 92 -1.65 -7.13 23.93
C HIS A 92 -1.30 -6.67 25.36
N ALA A 93 -0.03 -6.38 25.64
CA ALA A 93 0.38 -5.94 26.96
C ALA A 93 -0.26 -4.61 27.38
N PRO A 94 -0.64 -4.45 28.66
CA PRO A 94 -1.02 -3.15 29.22
C PRO A 94 0.10 -2.13 28.98
N GLY A 95 -0.24 -0.96 28.43
CA GLY A 95 0.76 0.08 28.11
C GLY A 95 1.56 -0.17 26.81
N LYS A 96 1.13 -1.14 25.98
CA LYS A 96 1.70 -1.43 24.65
C LYS A 96 3.17 -1.86 24.67
N LYS A 97 3.64 -2.39 25.80
CA LYS A 97 5.00 -2.91 25.96
C LYS A 97 5.02 -4.02 27.01
N PHE A 98 5.36 -5.23 26.59
CA PHE A 98 5.49 -6.38 27.46
C PHE A 98 6.84 -6.39 28.19
N ILE A 99 6.83 -6.61 29.49
CA ILE A 99 8.04 -6.72 30.31
C ILE A 99 8.04 -8.11 30.96
N PRO A 100 8.96 -9.00 30.55
CA PRO A 100 9.05 -10.32 31.15
C PRO A 100 9.72 -10.24 32.52
N ALA A 101 9.38 -11.17 33.42
CA ALA A 101 10.07 -11.30 34.71
C ALA A 101 11.46 -11.95 34.56
N ARG A 102 11.64 -12.81 33.55
CA ARG A 102 12.94 -13.38 33.18
C ARG A 102 13.56 -12.63 32.01
N PRO A 103 14.89 -12.50 31.93
CA PRO A 103 15.55 -11.86 30.80
C PRO A 103 15.30 -12.66 29.51
N VAL A 104 14.71 -11.99 28.51
CA VAL A 104 14.43 -12.57 27.19
C VAL A 104 15.06 -11.70 26.11
N ASN A 105 16.29 -12.05 25.73
CA ASN A 105 17.14 -11.23 24.86
C ASN A 105 16.54 -10.98 23.46
N TRP A 106 15.76 -11.93 22.95
CA TRP A 106 15.16 -11.82 21.62
C TRP A 106 14.03 -10.77 21.53
N LEU A 107 13.44 -10.34 22.66
CA LEU A 107 12.45 -9.25 22.63
C LEU A 107 13.08 -7.93 22.19
N THR A 108 14.33 -7.67 22.56
CA THR A 108 15.04 -6.46 22.12
C THR A 108 15.30 -6.51 20.61
N ILE A 109 15.70 -7.68 20.09
CA ILE A 109 15.89 -7.91 18.66
C ILE A 109 14.58 -7.66 17.91
N GLY A 110 13.46 -8.22 18.39
CA GLY A 110 12.17 -8.03 17.72
C GLY A 110 11.72 -6.57 17.68
N ARG A 111 11.94 -5.80 18.75
CA ARG A 111 11.62 -4.36 18.80
C ARG A 111 12.47 -3.52 17.85
N GLN A 112 13.69 -3.97 17.52
CA GLN A 112 14.57 -3.28 16.58
C GLN A 112 14.22 -3.58 15.11
N ASN A 113 13.42 -4.62 14.85
CA ASN A 113 13.10 -5.13 13.51
C ASN A 113 11.60 -4.99 13.18
N THR A 114 10.91 -4.00 13.75
CA THR A 114 9.47 -3.79 13.52
C THR A 114 9.14 -3.41 12.08
N ASP A 115 10.10 -2.84 11.36
CA ASP A 115 10.06 -2.54 9.93
C ASP A 115 9.97 -3.80 9.04
N LEU A 116 10.29 -4.98 9.57
CA LEU A 116 10.14 -6.26 8.86
C LEU A 116 8.71 -6.81 8.88
N LEU A 117 7.82 -6.23 9.68
CA LEU A 117 6.42 -6.67 9.78
C LEU A 117 5.66 -6.32 8.50
N PRO A 118 4.84 -7.23 7.93
CA PRO A 118 4.18 -6.97 6.65
C PRO A 118 3.30 -5.72 6.63
N TRP A 119 2.54 -5.47 7.69
CA TRP A 119 1.69 -4.28 7.79
C TRP A 119 2.51 -2.99 7.94
N GLU A 120 3.70 -3.04 8.54
CA GLU A 120 4.58 -1.89 8.67
C GLU A 120 5.19 -1.55 7.31
N ARG A 121 5.69 -2.56 6.58
CA ARG A 121 6.15 -2.41 5.19
C ARG A 121 5.06 -1.84 4.29
N GLN A 122 3.85 -2.39 4.38
CA GLN A 122 2.70 -1.89 3.63
C GLN A 122 2.37 -0.44 4.00
N ARG A 123 2.46 -0.06 5.28
CA ARG A 123 2.27 1.32 5.70
C ARG A 123 3.32 2.24 5.07
N ILE A 124 4.60 1.88 5.15
CA ILE A 124 5.70 2.66 4.57
C ILE A 124 5.52 2.79 3.06
N ILE A 125 5.25 1.69 2.34
CA ILE A 125 4.99 1.72 0.89
C ILE A 125 3.83 2.66 0.58
N ARG A 126 2.73 2.56 1.33
CA ARG A 126 1.56 3.42 1.15
C ARG A 126 1.89 4.89 1.41
N GLU A 127 2.66 5.19 2.45
CA GLU A 127 3.10 6.55 2.77
C GLU A 127 3.99 7.10 1.65
N MET A 128 4.92 6.29 1.12
CA MET A 128 5.76 6.65 -0.02
C MET A 128 4.93 6.89 -1.29
N GLU A 129 3.98 6.02 -1.59
CA GLU A 129 3.07 6.19 -2.73
C GLU A 129 2.18 7.43 -2.57
N GLN A 130 1.69 7.71 -1.37
CA GLN A 130 0.92 8.91 -1.08
C GLN A 130 1.75 10.18 -1.24
N ALA A 131 3.01 10.17 -0.77
CA ALA A 131 3.92 11.28 -0.95
C ALA A 131 4.25 11.50 -2.43
N ALA A 132 4.52 10.43 -3.19
CA ALA A 132 4.75 10.49 -4.62
C ALA A 132 3.51 11.00 -5.37
N TYR A 133 2.32 10.52 -5.00
CA TYR A 133 1.05 10.99 -5.57
C TYR A 133 0.80 12.47 -5.25
N ALA A 134 1.10 12.92 -4.03
CA ALA A 134 0.96 14.32 -3.65
C ALA A 134 1.94 15.22 -4.41
N ALA A 135 3.15 14.76 -4.69
CA ALA A 135 4.19 15.48 -5.42
C ALA A 135 4.04 15.39 -6.96
N ARG A 136 2.99 14.73 -7.46
CA ARG A 136 2.77 14.56 -8.90
C ARG A 136 2.51 15.92 -9.57
N PRO A 137 2.88 16.10 -10.86
CA PRO A 137 2.50 17.29 -11.60
C PRO A 137 0.98 17.40 -11.67
N HIS A 138 0.42 18.46 -11.09
CA HIS A 138 -1.00 18.72 -11.12
C HIS A 138 -1.29 20.21 -10.99
N CYS A 139 -2.44 20.63 -11.48
CA CYS A 139 -2.92 22.01 -11.35
C CYS A 139 -4.43 22.03 -11.17
N ARG A 140 -4.94 23.17 -10.71
CA ARG A 140 -6.35 23.37 -10.34
C ARG A 140 -6.93 24.53 -11.12
N VAL A 141 -7.86 24.24 -12.01
CA VAL A 141 -8.60 25.22 -12.83
C VAL A 141 -9.96 25.47 -12.19
N GLN A 142 -10.39 26.72 -12.02
CA GLN A 142 -11.76 26.98 -11.52
C GLN A 142 -12.80 26.39 -12.48
N ARG A 143 -13.90 25.88 -11.93
CA ARG A 143 -14.87 25.11 -12.72
C ARG A 143 -15.41 25.86 -13.94
N ASP A 144 -15.58 27.17 -13.87
CA ASP A 144 -16.09 27.96 -15.00
C ASP A 144 -15.11 28.01 -16.17
N PHE A 145 -13.82 28.21 -15.92
CA PHE A 145 -12.78 28.13 -16.96
C PHE A 145 -12.65 26.70 -17.49
N ALA A 146 -12.69 25.70 -16.62
CA ALA A 146 -12.62 24.30 -17.03
C ALA A 146 -13.78 23.93 -17.96
N ARG A 147 -15.00 24.44 -17.71
CA ARG A 147 -16.18 24.19 -18.56
C ARG A 147 -16.01 24.78 -19.96
N VAL A 148 -15.47 25.99 -20.07
CA VAL A 148 -15.19 26.64 -21.35
C VAL A 148 -14.10 25.87 -22.09
N GLY A 149 -12.98 25.60 -21.42
CA GLY A 149 -11.86 24.85 -22.02
C GLY A 149 -12.26 23.45 -22.45
N ARG A 150 -13.07 22.73 -21.66
CA ARG A 150 -13.61 21.41 -22.04
C ARG A 150 -14.44 21.47 -23.32
N ARG A 151 -15.27 22.50 -23.49
CA ARG A 151 -16.11 22.64 -24.69
C ARG A 151 -15.23 22.83 -25.92
N HIS A 152 -14.27 23.76 -25.84
CA HIS A 152 -13.32 24.01 -26.92
C HIS A 152 -12.48 22.77 -27.23
N LEU A 153 -11.89 22.14 -26.20
CA LEU A 153 -11.12 20.91 -26.34
C LEU A 153 -11.95 19.76 -26.96
N ALA A 154 -13.22 19.61 -26.58
CA ALA A 154 -14.08 18.60 -27.19
C ALA A 154 -14.34 18.84 -28.69
N GLU A 155 -14.45 20.10 -29.11
CA GLU A 155 -14.58 20.49 -30.52
C GLU A 155 -13.28 20.16 -31.29
N LEU A 156 -12.11 20.47 -30.70
CA LEU A 156 -10.80 20.12 -31.27
C LEU A 156 -10.62 18.61 -31.42
N LEU A 157 -10.93 17.85 -30.36
CA LEU A 157 -10.81 16.40 -30.36
C LEU A 157 -11.77 15.77 -31.38
N ALA A 158 -12.99 16.29 -31.53
CA ALA A 158 -13.94 15.80 -32.53
C ALA A 158 -13.42 15.96 -33.97
N ALA A 159 -12.63 16.99 -34.24
CA ALA A 159 -12.02 17.24 -35.54
C ALA A 159 -10.68 16.52 -35.77
N SER A 160 -10.02 16.01 -34.72
CA SER A 160 -8.71 15.37 -34.82
C SER A 160 -8.80 13.87 -35.09
N ALA A 161 -7.79 13.31 -35.78
CA ALA A 161 -7.59 11.87 -35.88
C ALA A 161 -7.29 11.25 -34.50
N ASP A 162 -7.60 9.97 -34.30
CA ASP A 162 -7.45 9.30 -33.00
C ASP A 162 -6.00 9.19 -32.53
N ASP A 163 -5.04 9.18 -33.46
CA ASP A 163 -3.59 9.11 -33.20
C ASP A 163 -2.95 10.49 -33.03
N ALA A 164 -3.69 11.59 -33.27
CA ALA A 164 -3.17 12.94 -33.11
C ALA A 164 -2.74 13.20 -31.65
N PRO A 165 -1.55 13.80 -31.43
CA PRO A 165 -1.08 14.09 -30.08
C PRO A 165 -1.86 15.24 -29.45
N VAL A 166 -2.25 15.06 -28.20
CA VAL A 166 -2.81 16.09 -27.32
C VAL A 166 -1.79 16.38 -26.25
N THR A 167 -1.23 17.58 -26.27
CA THR A 167 -0.14 17.96 -25.34
C THR A 167 -0.64 18.92 -24.28
N PHE A 168 -0.32 18.62 -23.02
CA PHE A 168 -0.66 19.42 -21.85
C PHE A 168 0.62 20.04 -21.28
N GLU A 169 0.56 21.33 -20.98
CA GLU A 169 1.65 22.05 -20.31
C GLU A 169 1.06 23.03 -19.29
N PHE A 170 1.75 23.24 -18.17
CA PHE A 170 1.34 24.16 -17.13
C PHE A 170 2.56 24.93 -16.62
N ASP A 171 2.51 26.25 -16.70
CA ASP A 171 3.63 27.14 -16.38
C ASP A 171 3.55 27.74 -14.96
N GLY A 172 2.57 27.31 -14.15
CA GLY A 172 2.31 27.85 -12.82
C GLY A 172 1.11 28.80 -12.78
N GLU A 173 0.68 29.34 -13.93
CA GLU A 173 -0.44 30.26 -14.03
C GLU A 173 -1.50 29.80 -15.04
N VAL A 174 -1.10 29.19 -16.15
CA VAL A 174 -1.97 28.81 -17.27
C VAL A 174 -1.73 27.36 -17.66
N LEU A 175 -2.81 26.58 -17.66
CA LEU A 175 -2.86 25.26 -18.28
C LEU A 175 -3.13 25.44 -19.78
N LEU A 176 -2.18 25.04 -20.60
CA LEU A 176 -2.26 25.05 -22.06
C LEU A 176 -2.42 23.61 -22.56
N ILE A 177 -3.42 23.40 -23.41
CA ILE A 177 -3.71 22.11 -24.04
C ILE A 177 -3.68 22.30 -25.55
N HIS A 178 -2.72 21.67 -26.21
CA HIS A 178 -2.53 21.72 -27.66
C HIS A 178 -3.12 20.48 -28.32
N VAL A 179 -3.91 20.71 -29.37
CA VAL A 179 -4.37 19.68 -30.30
C VAL A 179 -4.05 20.20 -31.70
N LEU A 180 -3.12 19.54 -32.40
CA LEU A 180 -2.59 20.03 -33.68
C LEU A 180 -2.02 21.46 -33.53
N ASP A 181 -2.48 22.41 -34.34
CA ASP A 181 -2.04 23.82 -34.34
C ASP A 181 -2.90 24.73 -33.45
N GLN A 182 -3.82 24.17 -32.66
CA GLN A 182 -4.75 24.94 -31.82
C GLN A 182 -4.52 24.69 -30.34
N ALA A 183 -4.62 25.75 -29.55
CA ALA A 183 -4.39 25.74 -28.11
C ALA A 183 -5.66 26.13 -27.34
N THR A 184 -5.93 25.40 -26.26
CA THR A 184 -6.91 25.77 -25.23
C THR A 184 -6.15 26.22 -24.00
N ALA A 185 -6.26 27.50 -23.64
CA ALA A 185 -5.64 28.09 -22.45
C ALA A 185 -6.66 28.25 -21.32
N MET A 186 -6.30 27.87 -20.10
CA MET A 186 -7.13 28.05 -18.91
C MET A 186 -6.28 28.53 -17.73
N PRO A 187 -6.69 29.58 -17.00
CA PRO A 187 -6.00 29.96 -15.78
C PRO A 187 -6.14 28.88 -14.71
N ALA A 188 -5.03 28.57 -14.04
CA ALA A 188 -4.92 27.51 -13.04
C ALA A 188 -4.03 27.95 -11.87
N ASN A 189 -4.12 27.20 -10.78
CA ASN A 189 -3.22 27.32 -9.63
C ASN A 189 -2.47 26.01 -9.42
N GLY A 190 -1.21 26.09 -9.01
CA GLY A 190 -0.36 24.94 -8.70
C GLY A 190 1.10 25.25 -9.01
N ASP A 191 1.94 24.25 -8.88
CA ASP A 191 3.35 24.35 -9.29
C ASP A 191 3.50 24.06 -10.79
N PRO A 192 4.40 24.77 -11.50
CA PRO A 192 4.66 24.50 -12.91
C PRO A 192 5.04 23.04 -13.13
N TRP A 193 4.53 22.46 -14.21
CA TRP A 193 4.87 21.07 -14.53
C TRP A 193 6.29 21.03 -15.09
N PRO A 194 7.12 20.07 -14.65
CA PRO A 194 8.51 19.99 -15.07
C PRO A 194 8.65 19.65 -16.56
N GLU A 195 7.67 18.94 -17.11
CA GLU A 195 7.65 18.47 -18.49
C GLU A 195 6.23 18.53 -19.05
N ARG A 196 6.15 18.59 -20.38
CA ARG A 196 4.89 18.46 -21.12
C ARG A 196 4.41 17.02 -21.09
N PHE A 197 3.10 16.81 -20.98
CA PHE A 197 2.49 15.49 -21.06
C PHE A 197 1.74 15.33 -22.37
N SER A 198 1.92 14.21 -23.08
CA SER A 198 1.24 13.94 -24.35
C SER A 198 0.45 12.65 -24.28
N ILE A 199 -0.75 12.66 -24.86
CA ILE A 199 -1.64 11.51 -24.98
C ILE A 199 -2.35 11.56 -26.35
N ARG A 200 -2.69 10.42 -26.92
CA ARG A 200 -3.45 10.40 -28.18
C ARG A 200 -4.88 10.91 -28.00
N ALA A 201 -5.37 11.65 -28.98
CA ALA A 201 -6.72 12.23 -28.97
C ALA A 201 -7.82 11.18 -28.76
N GLY A 202 -7.68 10.00 -29.38
CA GLY A 202 -8.63 8.90 -29.22
C GLY A 202 -8.77 8.42 -27.78
N ALA A 203 -7.69 8.48 -26.98
CA ALA A 203 -7.70 8.05 -25.58
C ALA A 203 -8.41 9.05 -24.64
N ILE A 204 -8.55 10.32 -25.03
CA ILE A 204 -9.18 11.39 -24.23
C ILE A 204 -10.45 11.97 -24.87
N ARG A 205 -10.90 11.41 -26.01
CA ARG A 205 -12.07 11.86 -26.79
C ARG A 205 -13.34 11.99 -25.95
N ASN A 206 -13.50 11.12 -24.95
CA ASN A 206 -14.66 11.11 -24.05
C ASN A 206 -14.38 11.92 -22.76
N LEU A 207 -14.29 13.24 -22.91
CA LEU A 207 -14.18 14.18 -21.78
C LEU A 207 -15.40 14.10 -20.85
N PRO A 208 -15.25 14.35 -19.54
CA PRO A 208 -16.37 14.27 -18.61
C PRO A 208 -17.42 15.32 -18.95
N LYS A 209 -18.69 14.92 -19.10
CA LYS A 209 -19.77 15.88 -19.40
C LYS A 209 -19.99 16.89 -18.28
N ARG A 210 -19.61 16.54 -17.05
CA ARG A 210 -19.75 17.36 -15.84
C ARG A 210 -18.51 17.21 -14.97
N PHE A 211 -18.04 18.31 -14.42
CA PHE A 211 -17.02 18.31 -13.37
C PHE A 211 -17.72 18.32 -12.01
N MET A 212 -17.26 17.45 -11.11
CA MET A 212 -17.85 17.23 -9.78
C MET A 212 -17.16 18.06 -8.71
N ASN A 213 -15.89 18.43 -8.91
CA ASN A 213 -15.12 19.24 -7.97
C ASN A 213 -15.00 20.71 -8.44
N ASP A 214 -14.77 21.61 -7.49
CA ASP A 214 -14.39 23.01 -7.73
C ASP A 214 -13.36 23.40 -6.67
N PRO A 215 -12.10 23.67 -7.06
CA PRO A 215 -11.59 23.68 -8.43
C PRO A 215 -11.52 22.28 -9.09
N VAL A 216 -11.45 22.26 -10.41
CA VAL A 216 -11.23 21.06 -11.23
C VAL A 216 -9.74 20.75 -11.29
N GLU A 217 -9.38 19.54 -10.89
CA GLU A 217 -8.00 19.09 -10.87
C GLU A 217 -7.60 18.44 -12.20
N PHE A 218 -6.43 18.83 -12.72
CA PHE A 218 -5.73 18.17 -13.82
C PHE A 218 -4.42 17.64 -13.25
N GLY A 219 -4.15 16.34 -13.36
CA GLY A 219 -2.94 15.77 -12.78
C GLY A 219 -2.38 14.63 -13.60
N ILE A 220 -1.06 14.45 -13.57
CA ILE A 220 -0.36 13.40 -14.29
C ILE A 220 0.05 12.32 -13.29
N TRP A 221 -0.32 11.06 -13.56
CA TRP A 221 0.06 9.93 -12.72
C TRP A 221 0.24 8.65 -13.53
N ASN A 222 1.36 7.95 -13.37
CA ASN A 222 1.64 6.64 -14.00
C ASN A 222 1.30 6.57 -15.51
N GLY A 223 1.73 7.58 -16.27
CA GLY A 223 1.50 7.65 -17.72
C GLY A 223 0.03 7.91 -18.11
N SER A 224 -0.76 8.45 -17.19
CA SER A 224 -2.14 8.86 -17.42
C SER A 224 -2.36 10.29 -16.98
N ILE A 225 -3.36 10.94 -17.58
CA ILE A 225 -3.86 12.23 -17.13
C ILE A 225 -5.21 12.05 -16.45
N ASP A 226 -5.29 12.52 -15.21
CA ASP A 226 -6.50 12.63 -14.42
C ASP A 226 -7.10 14.01 -14.68
N ILE A 227 -8.36 14.06 -15.11
CA ILE A 227 -9.16 15.28 -15.21
C ILE A 227 -10.40 15.09 -14.32
N ASP A 228 -10.44 15.83 -13.23
CA ASP A 228 -11.44 15.68 -12.17
C ASP A 228 -11.49 14.24 -11.61
N ARG A 229 -12.51 13.46 -11.98
CA ARG A 229 -12.68 12.06 -11.56
C ARG A 229 -12.44 11.06 -12.69
N CYS A 230 -12.05 11.53 -13.87
CA CYS A 230 -11.82 10.70 -15.05
C CYS A 230 -10.32 10.55 -15.30
N ARG A 231 -9.89 9.31 -15.53
CA ARG A 231 -8.50 8.96 -15.87
C ARG A 231 -8.40 8.58 -17.34
N TYR A 232 -7.44 9.16 -18.03
CA TYR A 232 -7.16 8.90 -19.44
C TYR A 232 -5.75 8.35 -19.61
N LYS A 233 -5.63 7.21 -20.28
CA LYS A 233 -4.35 6.52 -20.51
C LYS A 233 -4.29 6.02 -21.95
N ASP A 234 -3.10 6.09 -22.54
CA ASP A 234 -2.86 5.47 -23.83
C ASP A 234 -2.86 3.94 -23.74
N ASN A 235 -3.81 3.30 -24.42
CA ASN A 235 -3.80 1.87 -24.65
C ASN A 235 -2.83 1.56 -25.80
N ALA A 236 -1.53 1.55 -25.52
CA ALA A 236 -0.48 1.33 -26.52
C ALA A 236 0.28 0.00 -26.31
N SER A 237 -0.38 -1.03 -25.78
CA SER A 237 0.24 -2.36 -25.59
C SER A 237 -0.26 -3.48 -26.51
N ASP A 238 -1.17 -3.24 -27.47
CA ASP A 238 -1.80 -4.33 -28.26
C ASP A 238 -1.68 -4.24 -29.79
N ARG A 239 -0.67 -3.54 -30.35
CA ARG A 239 -0.46 -3.53 -31.82
C ARG A 239 1.01 -3.59 -32.23
N ASN A 240 1.73 -4.61 -31.79
CA ASN A 240 2.87 -5.13 -32.56
C ASN A 240 2.47 -6.47 -33.18
N GLY A 241 1.65 -6.40 -34.25
CA GLY A 241 1.54 -7.47 -35.21
C GLY A 241 2.80 -7.45 -36.08
N SER A 242 3.81 -8.21 -35.69
CA SER A 242 4.95 -8.54 -36.54
C SER A 242 4.44 -9.31 -37.76
N VAL A 243 4.51 -8.67 -38.93
CA VAL A 243 4.42 -9.34 -40.23
C VAL A 243 5.74 -10.09 -40.43
N PRO A 244 5.74 -11.42 -40.65
CA PRO A 244 6.92 -12.11 -41.09
C PRO A 244 7.09 -11.92 -42.61
N GLU A 245 8.24 -11.43 -43.02
CA GLU A 245 8.85 -11.80 -44.31
C GLU A 245 9.47 -13.20 -44.19
#